data_AF-A0A7S3ZKF5-F1
#
_entry.id   AF-A0A7S3ZKF5-F1
#
_cell.length_a   1.000
_cell.length_b   1.000
_cell.length_c   1.000
_cell.angle_alpha   90.00
_cell.angle_beta   90.00
_cell.angle_gamma   90.00
#
_symmetry.space_group_name_H-M   'P 1'
#
loop_
_entity.id
_entity.type
_entity.pdbx_description
1 polymer ?
#
loop_
_entity_poly.entity_id
_entity_poly.type
_entity_poly.pdbx_seq_one_letter_code
_entity_poly.pdbx_strand_id
1 'polypeptide(L)'
;MAALHGADEAHIKREMEAMGVECIEPASEREEATATLMEAFATFVLEEQPRQSLAILQENHDGSVGELQGGGEHAIYRVEITDDEESVVSRLLRNFGGGLTVERIRRHMLRCRDVEKLDNFMLVLAFGPTSGQIRHIDAMVPNRQLCCYMSRDCPSTVVYAPDGPAVDSAAALVALWEEGGLDVPAALRRLLVEEGRRQLEGRFKFWRTIDDALRCFGKLYQPVARRLALTCAPGTLLSAGGNDVHAGPPTSSPRMFAFAVGVPEDAGDAPFTDGDGEVQYNAVLFHLDLCCVLFGRCDDVSKLFLLRRLVEMVSEHPDAESYSRQLGDSRADLAGWLARLVEALPNVDDVLR
;
A
#
# COMPACT_ATOMS: atom_id res chain seq x y z
N MET A 1 22.06 -5.39 11.77
CA MET A 1 20.87 -6.25 11.57
C MET A 1 20.70 -7.15 12.78
N ALA A 2 20.09 -6.62 13.84
CA ALA A 2 19.89 -7.35 15.09
C ALA A 2 18.72 -8.32 14.95
N ALA A 3 18.83 -9.48 15.60
CA ALA A 3 17.88 -10.57 15.56
C ALA A 3 16.45 -10.11 15.89
N LEU A 4 15.53 -10.27 14.94
CA LEU A 4 14.10 -10.34 15.19
C LEU A 4 13.85 -11.57 16.06
N HIS A 5 13.84 -11.39 17.38
CA HIS A 5 13.17 -12.33 18.27
C HIS A 5 11.73 -12.43 17.79
N GLY A 6 11.36 -13.60 17.25
CA GLY A 6 10.01 -13.88 16.81
C GLY A 6 9.07 -13.64 17.97
N ALA A 7 8.36 -12.52 17.94
CA ALA A 7 7.20 -12.35 18.76
C ALA A 7 6.27 -13.55 18.50
N ASP A 8 5.75 -14.14 19.57
CA ASP A 8 4.72 -15.17 19.46
C ASP A 8 3.56 -14.63 18.59
N GLU A 9 2.98 -15.48 17.75
CA GLU A 9 1.93 -15.10 16.80
C GLU A 9 0.76 -14.41 17.52
N ALA A 10 0.43 -14.88 18.73
CA ALA A 10 -0.59 -14.29 19.58
C ALA A 10 -0.24 -12.86 20.03
N HIS A 11 1.04 -12.54 20.20
CA HIS A 11 1.48 -11.18 20.50
C HIS A 11 1.33 -10.27 19.28
N ILE A 12 1.72 -10.73 18.09
CA ILE A 12 1.57 -9.98 16.83
C ILE A 12 0.09 -9.68 16.57
N LYS A 13 -0.80 -10.68 16.71
CA LYS A 13 -2.25 -10.50 16.56
C LYS A 13 -2.81 -9.45 17.53
N ARG A 14 -2.44 -9.50 18.81
CA ARG A 14 -2.88 -8.49 19.80
C ARG A 14 -2.39 -7.07 19.47
N GLU A 15 -1.17 -6.95 18.95
CA GLU A 15 -0.61 -5.65 18.56
C GLU A 15 -1.32 -5.10 17.32
N MET A 16 -1.56 -5.95 16.30
CA MET A 16 -2.39 -5.60 15.15
C MET A 16 -3.79 -5.15 15.57
N GLU A 17 -4.45 -5.88 16.46
CA GLU A 17 -5.78 -5.52 16.99
C GLU A 17 -5.75 -4.17 17.71
N ALA A 18 -4.72 -3.89 18.51
CA ALA A 18 -4.57 -2.59 19.18
C ALA A 18 -4.36 -1.42 18.20
N MET A 19 -3.88 -1.71 16.99
CA MET A 19 -3.78 -0.75 15.89
C MET A 19 -5.06 -0.62 15.06
N GLY A 20 -6.10 -1.42 15.35
CA GLY A 20 -7.32 -1.46 14.56
C GLY A 20 -7.22 -2.36 13.32
N VAL A 21 -6.18 -3.21 13.25
CA VAL A 21 -6.02 -4.24 12.22
C VAL A 21 -6.54 -5.57 12.75
N GLU A 22 -7.56 -6.11 12.09
CA GLU A 22 -8.19 -7.37 12.48
C GLU A 22 -7.71 -8.53 11.61
N CYS A 23 -7.48 -9.68 12.24
CA CYS A 23 -7.21 -10.94 11.56
C CYS A 23 -8.35 -11.92 11.89
N ILE A 24 -9.19 -12.24 10.90
CA ILE A 24 -10.43 -13.00 11.08
C ILE A 24 -10.30 -14.36 10.39
N GLU A 25 -10.10 -15.40 11.18
CA GLU A 25 -10.05 -16.79 10.72
C GLU A 25 -11.46 -17.31 10.38
N PRO A 26 -11.59 -18.35 9.52
CA PRO A 26 -12.83 -19.10 9.39
C PRO A 26 -13.27 -19.69 10.73
N ALA A 27 -14.53 -19.49 11.13
CA ALA A 27 -15.03 -19.92 12.44
C ALA A 27 -16.20 -20.91 12.38
N SER A 28 -16.79 -21.11 11.19
CA SER A 28 -17.89 -22.05 10.96
C SER A 28 -17.54 -23.09 9.91
N GLU A 29 -18.16 -24.27 9.97
CA GLU A 29 -17.96 -25.33 8.95
C GLU A 29 -18.17 -24.83 7.52
N ARG A 30 -19.12 -23.89 7.34
CA ARG A 30 -19.39 -23.27 6.04
C ARG A 30 -18.25 -22.36 5.58
N GLU A 31 -17.64 -21.61 6.49
CA GLU A 31 -16.49 -20.76 6.21
C GLU A 31 -15.25 -21.60 5.92
N GLU A 32 -15.01 -22.66 6.69
CA GLU A 32 -13.92 -23.61 6.48
C GLU A 32 -14.06 -24.34 5.13
N ALA A 33 -15.27 -24.75 4.76
CA ALA A 33 -15.54 -25.33 3.45
C ALA A 33 -15.28 -24.31 2.32
N THR A 34 -15.63 -23.04 2.53
CA THR A 34 -15.35 -21.98 1.55
C THR A 34 -13.84 -21.70 1.44
N ALA A 35 -13.13 -21.66 2.55
CA ALA A 35 -11.67 -21.52 2.61
C ALA A 35 -10.96 -22.65 1.87
N THR A 36 -11.43 -23.90 2.05
CA THR A 36 -10.91 -25.08 1.34
C THR A 36 -11.11 -24.96 -0.18
N LEU A 37 -12.26 -24.43 -0.63
CA LEU A 37 -12.50 -24.18 -2.04
C LEU A 37 -11.62 -23.06 -2.61
N MET A 38 -11.37 -22.00 -1.84
CA MET A 38 -10.45 -20.92 -2.21
C MET A 38 -9.02 -21.42 -2.36
N GLU A 39 -8.59 -22.30 -1.45
CA GLU A 39 -7.29 -22.95 -1.50
C GLU A 39 -7.13 -23.84 -2.73
N ALA A 40 -8.12 -24.71 -2.98
CA ALA A 40 -8.13 -25.56 -4.16
C ALA A 40 -8.12 -24.72 -5.47
N PHE A 41 -8.87 -23.63 -5.50
CA PHE A 41 -8.86 -22.70 -6.64
C PHE A 41 -7.50 -22.02 -6.82
N ALA A 42 -6.90 -21.50 -5.75
CA ALA A 42 -5.57 -20.89 -5.80
C ALA A 42 -4.50 -21.89 -6.28
N THR A 43 -4.54 -23.13 -5.78
CA THR A 43 -3.65 -24.22 -6.19
C THR A 43 -3.84 -24.55 -7.67
N PHE A 44 -5.09 -24.66 -8.12
CA PHE A 44 -5.41 -24.90 -9.52
C PHE A 44 -4.82 -23.81 -10.43
N VAL A 45 -5.04 -22.54 -10.09
CA VAL A 45 -4.60 -21.40 -10.90
C VAL A 45 -3.09 -21.26 -10.91
N LEU A 46 -2.44 -21.38 -9.75
CA LEU A 46 -1.02 -21.04 -9.59
C LEU A 46 -0.07 -22.21 -9.85
N GLU A 47 -0.51 -23.45 -9.63
CA GLU A 47 0.37 -24.61 -9.58
C GLU A 47 -0.03 -25.71 -10.57
N GLU A 48 -1.32 -26.06 -10.65
CA GLU A 48 -1.77 -27.17 -11.50
C GLU A 48 -1.93 -26.77 -12.97
N GLN A 49 -2.51 -25.59 -13.24
CA GLN A 49 -2.77 -25.07 -14.58
C GLN A 49 -2.16 -23.67 -14.85
N PRO A 50 -0.93 -23.34 -14.39
CA PRO A 50 -0.42 -21.97 -14.44
C PRO A 50 -0.29 -21.42 -15.86
N ARG A 51 0.04 -22.27 -16.84
CA ARG A 51 0.13 -21.84 -18.26
C ARG A 51 -1.23 -21.47 -18.82
N GLN A 52 -2.26 -22.25 -18.51
CA GLN A 52 -3.61 -21.99 -18.98
C GLN A 52 -4.17 -20.74 -18.29
N SER A 53 -3.95 -20.60 -16.98
CA SER A 53 -4.35 -19.42 -16.23
C SER A 53 -3.67 -18.16 -16.75
N LEU A 54 -2.35 -18.19 -16.98
CA LEU A 54 -1.62 -17.07 -17.59
C LEU A 54 -2.16 -16.73 -18.99
N ALA A 55 -2.49 -17.71 -19.82
CA ALA A 55 -3.10 -17.44 -21.12
C ALA A 55 -4.44 -16.69 -20.98
N ILE A 56 -5.29 -17.08 -20.02
CA ILE A 56 -6.56 -16.39 -19.75
C ILE A 56 -6.31 -14.94 -19.30
N LEU A 57 -5.31 -14.69 -18.46
CA LEU A 57 -4.93 -13.34 -18.03
C LEU A 57 -4.42 -12.48 -19.20
N GLN A 58 -3.66 -13.08 -20.12
CA GLN A 58 -3.04 -12.39 -21.26
C GLN A 58 -3.99 -12.16 -22.44
N GLU A 59 -5.01 -13.00 -22.60
CA GLU A 59 -6.11 -12.82 -23.56
C GLU A 59 -7.07 -11.70 -23.16
N ASN A 60 -6.81 -11.00 -22.06
CA ASN A 60 -7.62 -9.89 -21.60
C ASN A 60 -7.65 -8.75 -22.66
N HIS A 61 -8.87 -8.36 -23.04
CA HIS A 61 -9.11 -7.29 -24.01
C HIS A 61 -9.78 -6.04 -23.41
N ASP A 62 -10.12 -6.05 -22.12
CA ASP A 62 -10.96 -5.04 -21.46
C ASP A 62 -10.24 -4.21 -20.40
N GLY A 63 -8.98 -4.54 -20.07
CA GLY A 63 -8.20 -3.83 -19.05
C GLY A 63 -8.48 -4.29 -17.61
N SER A 64 -9.29 -5.34 -17.40
CA SER A 64 -9.57 -5.90 -16.07
C SER A 64 -8.37 -6.61 -15.43
N VAL A 65 -7.26 -6.77 -16.16
CA VAL A 65 -5.98 -7.27 -15.67
C VAL A 65 -4.94 -6.16 -15.73
N GLY A 66 -4.32 -5.86 -14.59
CA GLY A 66 -3.18 -4.96 -14.49
C GLY A 66 -2.03 -5.60 -13.75
N GLU A 67 -0.87 -4.93 -13.75
CA GLU A 67 0.29 -5.32 -12.96
C GLU A 67 0.47 -4.38 -11.77
N LEU A 68 0.66 -4.95 -10.58
CA LEU A 68 1.00 -4.23 -9.36
C LEU A 68 2.52 -4.07 -9.23
N GLN A 69 2.91 -3.06 -8.48
CA GLN A 69 4.30 -2.81 -8.11
C GLN A 69 4.82 -3.88 -7.14
N GLY A 70 6.15 -4.08 -7.12
CA GLY A 70 6.81 -5.12 -6.32
C GLY A 70 6.98 -6.47 -7.02
N GLY A 71 6.58 -6.57 -8.28
CA GLY A 71 6.98 -7.66 -9.17
C GLY A 71 8.46 -7.52 -9.53
N GLY A 72 9.27 -8.50 -9.12
CA GLY A 72 10.67 -8.65 -9.54
C GLY A 72 10.73 -9.29 -10.93
N GLU A 73 11.36 -10.46 -11.04
CA GLU A 73 11.31 -11.28 -12.28
C GLU A 73 9.89 -11.77 -12.61
N HIS A 74 9.00 -11.82 -11.63
CA HIS A 74 7.61 -12.23 -11.79
C HIS A 74 6.67 -11.05 -11.54
N ALA A 75 5.72 -10.85 -12.46
CA ALA A 75 4.66 -9.88 -12.31
C ALA A 75 3.69 -10.26 -11.18
N ILE A 76 3.18 -9.25 -10.48
CA ILE A 76 2.05 -9.38 -9.58
C ILE A 76 0.83 -8.90 -10.36
N TYR A 77 -0.09 -9.78 -10.68
CA TYR A 77 -1.31 -9.42 -11.40
C TYR A 77 -2.39 -8.98 -10.42
N ARG A 78 -3.03 -7.83 -10.71
CA ARG A 78 -4.35 -7.47 -10.18
C ARG A 78 -5.39 -7.83 -11.23
N VAL A 79 -6.44 -8.52 -10.83
CA VAL A 79 -7.51 -8.98 -11.74
C VAL A 79 -8.84 -8.60 -11.13
N GLU A 80 -9.52 -7.64 -11.77
CA GLU A 80 -10.81 -7.16 -11.32
C GLU A 80 -11.85 -8.29 -11.27
N ILE A 81 -12.59 -8.34 -10.17
CA ILE A 81 -13.71 -9.25 -9.97
C ILE A 81 -14.99 -8.47 -10.27
N THR A 82 -15.57 -8.75 -11.44
CA THR A 82 -16.85 -8.19 -11.86
C THR A 82 -17.95 -9.27 -11.83
N ASP A 83 -19.21 -8.84 -11.93
CA ASP A 83 -20.33 -9.76 -12.07
C ASP A 83 -20.52 -10.25 -13.53
N ASP A 84 -19.61 -9.90 -14.44
CA ASP A 84 -19.62 -10.38 -15.83
C ASP A 84 -19.20 -11.87 -15.87
N GLU A 85 -20.05 -12.70 -16.48
CA GLU A 85 -19.81 -14.13 -16.66
C GLU A 85 -18.62 -14.42 -17.60
N GLU A 86 -18.25 -13.47 -18.46
CA GLU A 86 -17.11 -13.58 -19.38
C GLU A 86 -15.84 -12.89 -18.85
N SER A 87 -15.89 -12.31 -17.65
CA SER A 87 -14.71 -11.74 -17.00
C SER A 87 -13.60 -12.78 -16.83
N VAL A 88 -12.36 -12.30 -16.73
CA VAL A 88 -11.18 -13.14 -16.48
C VAL A 88 -11.38 -14.05 -15.27
N VAL A 89 -11.91 -13.52 -14.17
CA VAL A 89 -12.15 -14.31 -12.94
C VAL A 89 -13.24 -15.35 -13.16
N SER A 90 -14.34 -15.00 -13.83
CA SER A 90 -15.41 -15.96 -14.17
C SER A 90 -14.89 -17.10 -15.05
N ARG A 91 -14.01 -16.81 -16.02
CA ARG A 91 -13.34 -17.84 -16.86
C ARG A 91 -12.42 -18.73 -16.03
N LEU A 92 -11.63 -18.18 -15.12
CA LEU A 92 -10.77 -18.96 -14.21
C LEU A 92 -11.61 -19.90 -13.32
N LEU A 93 -12.68 -19.39 -12.71
CA LEU A 93 -13.59 -20.17 -11.86
C LEU A 93 -14.32 -21.27 -12.64
N ARG A 94 -14.75 -20.98 -13.88
CA ARG A 94 -15.39 -21.95 -14.78
C ARG A 94 -14.45 -23.10 -15.13
N ASN A 95 -13.17 -22.79 -15.40
CA ASN A 95 -12.15 -23.81 -15.69
C ASN A 95 -11.80 -24.66 -14.47
N PHE A 96 -11.82 -24.07 -13.27
CA PHE A 96 -11.61 -24.81 -12.03
C PHE A 96 -12.75 -25.81 -11.76
N GLY A 97 -14.01 -25.42 -11.99
CA GLY A 97 -15.16 -26.32 -11.89
C GLY A 97 -15.50 -26.83 -10.47
N GLY A 98 -14.77 -26.40 -9.43
CA GLY A 98 -14.93 -26.88 -8.05
C GLY A 98 -16.03 -26.22 -7.22
N GLY A 99 -16.93 -25.43 -7.83
CA GLY A 99 -18.07 -24.82 -7.15
C GLY A 99 -17.76 -23.60 -6.28
N LEU A 100 -16.55 -23.02 -6.39
CA LEU A 100 -16.27 -21.67 -5.89
C LEU A 100 -16.91 -20.64 -6.84
N THR A 101 -17.50 -19.57 -6.29
CA THR A 101 -18.11 -18.49 -7.07
C THR A 101 -17.70 -17.14 -6.52
N VAL A 102 -17.77 -16.08 -7.34
CA VAL A 102 -17.54 -14.69 -6.91
C VAL A 102 -18.40 -14.34 -5.69
N GLU A 103 -19.69 -14.68 -5.70
CA GLU A 103 -20.60 -14.44 -4.58
C GLU A 103 -20.18 -15.16 -3.29
N ARG A 104 -19.58 -16.35 -3.38
CA ARG A 104 -19.04 -17.04 -2.20
C ARG A 104 -17.82 -16.30 -1.64
N ILE A 105 -16.92 -15.81 -2.49
CA ILE A 105 -15.76 -15.00 -2.06
C ILE A 105 -16.24 -13.69 -1.44
N ARG A 106 -17.15 -12.97 -2.12
CA ARG A 106 -17.74 -11.70 -1.66
C ARG A 106 -18.38 -11.85 -0.27
N ARG A 107 -19.27 -12.83 -0.10
CA ARG A 107 -19.93 -13.10 1.19
C ARG A 107 -18.94 -13.49 2.28
N HIS A 108 -17.88 -14.23 1.93
CA HIS A 108 -16.84 -14.58 2.89
C HIS A 108 -16.07 -13.35 3.37
N MET A 109 -15.80 -12.37 2.50
CA MET A 109 -15.12 -11.12 2.85
C MET A 109 -16.00 -10.13 3.61
N LEU A 110 -17.31 -10.11 3.36
CA LEU A 110 -18.29 -9.30 4.10
C LEU A 110 -18.53 -9.75 5.55
N ARG A 111 -17.76 -10.73 6.06
CA ARG A 111 -17.70 -11.07 7.50
C ARG A 111 -17.00 -9.99 8.34
N CYS A 112 -16.23 -9.10 7.70
CA CYS A 112 -15.57 -7.99 8.38
C CYS A 112 -16.58 -7.08 9.06
N ARG A 113 -16.28 -6.65 10.29
CA ARG A 113 -17.11 -5.69 11.02
C ARG A 113 -17.10 -4.34 10.32
N ASP A 114 -18.24 -3.66 10.38
CA ASP A 114 -18.42 -2.28 9.90
C ASP A 114 -18.14 -2.12 8.39
N VAL A 115 -18.33 -3.20 7.62
CA VAL A 115 -18.25 -3.19 6.15
C VAL A 115 -19.60 -3.63 5.59
N GLU A 116 -20.24 -2.75 4.82
CA GLU A 116 -21.53 -3.03 4.20
C GLU A 116 -21.36 -3.55 2.76
N LYS A 117 -20.44 -2.94 2.01
CA LYS A 117 -20.16 -3.29 0.62
C LYS A 117 -18.66 -3.37 0.34
N LEU A 118 -18.35 -4.10 -0.72
CA LEU A 118 -16.99 -4.19 -1.27
C LEU A 118 -16.92 -3.35 -2.54
N ASP A 119 -15.90 -2.52 -2.62
CA ASP A 119 -15.49 -1.77 -3.81
C ASP A 119 -14.08 -2.20 -4.24
N ASN A 120 -13.66 -1.86 -5.46
CA ASN A 120 -12.36 -2.27 -6.03
C ASN A 120 -12.03 -3.76 -5.76
N PHE A 121 -13.01 -4.63 -6.02
CA PHE A 121 -12.91 -6.03 -5.69
C PHE A 121 -12.06 -6.75 -6.73
N MET A 122 -10.95 -7.38 -6.33
CA MET A 122 -9.99 -7.98 -7.26
C MET A 122 -9.30 -9.21 -6.68
N LEU A 123 -8.77 -10.08 -7.55
CA LEU A 123 -7.76 -11.07 -7.19
C LEU A 123 -6.38 -10.47 -7.36
N VAL A 124 -5.51 -10.70 -6.40
CA VAL A 124 -4.08 -10.41 -6.51
C VAL A 124 -3.32 -11.72 -6.52
N LEU A 125 -2.54 -11.93 -7.57
CA LEU A 125 -1.85 -13.19 -7.84
C LEU A 125 -0.42 -12.99 -8.34
N ALA A 126 0.47 -13.82 -7.83
CA ALA A 126 1.85 -13.95 -8.28
C ALA A 126 2.15 -15.43 -8.55
N PHE A 127 2.67 -15.74 -9.74
CA PHE A 127 3.02 -17.11 -10.15
C PHE A 127 4.41 -17.56 -9.68
N GLY A 128 5.13 -16.71 -8.95
CA GLY A 128 6.48 -16.99 -8.52
C GLY A 128 6.94 -15.99 -7.46
N PRO A 129 8.24 -16.01 -7.11
CA PRO A 129 8.82 -15.10 -6.15
C PRO A 129 8.57 -13.62 -6.46
N THR A 130 8.39 -12.82 -5.41
CA THR A 130 8.21 -11.36 -5.50
C THR A 130 9.15 -10.68 -4.49
N SER A 131 9.66 -9.51 -4.85
CA SER A 131 10.55 -8.72 -3.96
C SER A 131 9.77 -8.02 -2.83
N GLY A 132 8.44 -8.01 -2.92
CA GLY A 132 7.57 -7.25 -2.02
C GLY A 132 7.47 -5.79 -2.44
N GLN A 133 6.78 -5.00 -1.64
CA GLN A 133 6.50 -3.60 -1.95
C GLN A 133 7.19 -2.66 -0.96
N ILE A 134 7.44 -1.43 -1.43
CA ILE A 134 7.76 -0.30 -0.56
C ILE A 134 6.59 -0.07 0.39
N ARG A 135 6.86 0.22 1.66
CA ARG A 135 5.80 0.62 2.59
C ARG A 135 5.11 1.89 2.10
N HIS A 136 3.79 1.87 2.10
CA HIS A 136 2.95 2.96 1.61
C HIS A 136 1.66 3.09 2.44
N ILE A 137 0.93 4.17 2.20
CA ILE A 137 -0.42 4.41 2.71
C ILE A 137 -1.33 4.62 1.50
N ASP A 138 -2.49 4.00 1.55
CA ASP A 138 -3.56 4.17 0.57
C ASP A 138 -4.56 5.21 1.08
N ALA A 139 -4.91 6.20 0.28
CA ALA A 139 -5.80 7.29 0.71
C ALA A 139 -7.28 6.87 0.75
N MET A 140 -7.65 5.97 1.68
CA MET A 140 -8.95 5.29 1.63
C MET A 140 -9.90 5.62 2.77
N VAL A 141 -9.59 6.53 3.71
CA VAL A 141 -10.48 6.83 4.85
C VAL A 141 -11.83 7.38 4.37
N PRO A 142 -12.97 6.87 4.92
CA PRO A 142 -13.12 5.98 6.07
C PRO A 142 -13.14 4.47 5.74
N ASN A 143 -12.88 4.10 4.49
CA ASN A 143 -12.87 2.72 4.04
C ASN A 143 -11.73 1.90 4.66
N ARG A 144 -11.90 0.57 4.60
CA ARG A 144 -10.94 -0.42 5.09
C ARG A 144 -10.31 -1.18 3.92
N GLN A 145 -9.06 -1.56 4.09
CA GLN A 145 -8.39 -2.50 3.22
C GLN A 145 -8.71 -3.93 3.67
N LEU A 146 -9.28 -4.74 2.78
CA LEU A 146 -9.61 -6.14 3.06
C LEU A 146 -8.77 -7.07 2.20
N CYS A 147 -8.04 -8.00 2.82
CA CYS A 147 -7.31 -9.06 2.14
C CYS A 147 -7.79 -10.43 2.61
N CYS A 148 -8.35 -11.24 1.71
CA CYS A 148 -8.71 -12.63 1.96
C CYS A 148 -7.65 -13.56 1.36
N TYR A 149 -6.84 -14.20 2.20
CA TYR A 149 -5.78 -15.08 1.75
C TYR A 149 -6.36 -16.39 1.19
N MET A 150 -5.87 -16.83 0.03
CA MET A 150 -6.43 -17.99 -0.66
C MET A 150 -5.39 -19.10 -0.81
N SER A 151 -4.12 -18.78 -1.04
CA SER A 151 -3.05 -19.79 -1.13
C SER A 151 -2.53 -20.23 0.24
N ARG A 152 -2.02 -21.45 0.33
CA ARG A 152 -1.28 -21.95 1.51
C ARG A 152 -0.02 -21.14 1.76
N ASP A 153 0.42 -21.12 3.01
CA ASP A 153 1.67 -20.50 3.47
C ASP A 153 1.85 -19.05 2.96
N CYS A 154 0.73 -18.35 2.78
CA CYS A 154 0.72 -17.01 2.25
C CYS A 154 1.12 -16.02 3.34
N PRO A 155 2.24 -15.29 3.21
CA PRO A 155 2.53 -14.21 4.14
C PRO A 155 1.46 -13.13 4.02
N SER A 156 1.06 -12.58 5.16
CA SER A 156 0.09 -11.51 5.23
C SER A 156 0.68 -10.22 4.69
N THR A 157 -0.19 -9.28 4.31
CA THR A 157 0.17 -7.86 4.25
C THR A 157 0.95 -7.49 5.52
N VAL A 158 2.08 -6.82 5.32
CA VAL A 158 2.92 -6.33 6.40
C VAL A 158 2.33 -5.02 6.89
N VAL A 159 2.07 -4.91 8.19
CA VAL A 159 1.62 -3.66 8.83
C VAL A 159 2.79 -3.07 9.60
N TYR A 160 3.02 -1.77 9.44
CA TYR A 160 4.09 -1.06 10.12
C TYR A 160 3.50 -0.20 11.25
N ALA A 161 3.98 -0.43 12.47
CA ALA A 161 3.64 0.42 13.60
C ALA A 161 4.60 1.61 13.66
N PRO A 162 4.13 2.84 13.39
CA PRO A 162 4.96 4.03 13.55
C PRO A 162 5.29 4.28 15.02
N ASP A 163 6.45 4.87 15.27
CA ASP A 163 6.88 5.38 16.56
C ASP A 163 6.76 6.91 16.61
N GLY A 164 6.45 7.45 17.78
CA GLY A 164 6.44 8.89 18.02
C GLY A 164 5.11 9.60 17.76
N PRO A 165 5.10 10.94 17.88
CA PRO A 165 3.89 11.76 17.81
C PRO A 165 3.32 11.81 16.39
N ALA A 166 1.99 11.92 16.29
CA ALA A 166 1.31 12.04 15.01
C ALA A 166 1.76 13.28 14.23
N VAL A 167 1.98 13.12 12.92
CA VAL A 167 2.42 14.18 12.02
C VAL A 167 1.22 14.64 11.18
N ASP A 168 0.26 15.30 11.81
CA ASP A 168 -1.03 15.64 11.22
C ASP A 168 -1.12 17.10 10.70
N SER A 169 -0.02 17.84 10.76
CA SER A 169 0.04 19.25 10.40
C SER A 169 1.46 19.68 10.08
N ALA A 170 1.60 20.78 9.35
CA ALA A 170 2.91 21.35 9.02
C ALA A 170 3.70 21.72 10.29
N ALA A 171 3.00 22.15 11.35
CA ALA A 171 3.60 22.42 12.65
C ALA A 171 4.13 21.14 13.32
N ALA A 172 3.37 20.03 13.26
CA ALA A 172 3.81 18.74 13.78
C ALA A 172 5.01 18.19 12.99
N LEU A 173 5.05 18.38 11.67
CA LEU A 173 6.19 17.97 10.84
C LEU A 173 7.47 18.73 11.20
N VAL A 174 7.36 20.04 11.42
CA VAL A 174 8.47 20.87 11.90
C VAL A 174 8.96 20.40 13.27
N ALA A 175 8.03 20.15 14.20
CA ALA A 175 8.37 19.66 15.53
C ALA A 175 9.10 18.32 15.49
N LEU A 176 8.63 17.37 14.65
CA LEU A 176 9.29 16.09 14.44
C LEU A 176 10.76 16.26 14.01
N TRP A 177 11.03 17.14 13.06
CA TRP A 177 12.40 17.40 12.60
C TRP A 177 13.28 17.99 13.71
N GLU A 178 12.75 18.91 14.50
CA GLU A 178 13.48 19.54 15.60
C GLU A 178 13.75 18.59 16.77
N GLU A 179 12.77 17.77 17.12
CA GLU A 179 12.92 16.70 18.12
C GLU A 179 13.96 15.66 17.67
N GLY A 180 14.09 15.43 16.36
CA GLY A 180 15.16 14.66 15.74
C GLY A 180 16.55 15.33 15.75
N GLY A 181 16.67 16.53 16.34
CA GLY A 181 17.92 17.27 16.44
C GLY A 181 18.30 18.04 15.17
N LEU A 182 17.37 18.23 14.24
CA LEU A 182 17.61 18.96 13.00
C LEU A 182 17.36 20.47 13.20
N ASP A 183 18.26 21.29 12.67
CA ASP A 183 18.08 22.75 12.65
C ASP A 183 17.23 23.15 11.44
N VAL A 184 15.90 23.21 11.64
CA VAL A 184 14.95 23.60 10.59
C VAL A 184 15.11 25.09 10.27
N PRO A 185 15.45 25.47 9.02
CA PRO A 185 15.65 26.87 8.66
C PRO A 185 14.42 27.74 9.02
N ALA A 186 14.66 28.88 9.66
CA ALA A 186 13.58 29.75 10.14
C ALA A 186 12.64 30.25 9.02
N ALA A 187 13.16 30.39 7.79
CA ALA A 187 12.34 30.69 6.62
C ALA A 187 11.40 29.53 6.26
N LEU A 188 11.93 28.30 6.17
CA LEU A 188 11.14 27.10 5.92
C LEU A 188 10.07 26.88 7.00
N ARG A 189 10.44 27.02 8.28
CA ARG A 189 9.52 26.89 9.41
C ARG A 189 8.29 27.80 9.24
N ARG A 190 8.53 29.09 8.99
CA ARG A 190 7.44 30.06 8.78
C ARG A 190 6.61 29.71 7.56
N LEU A 191 7.27 29.40 6.43
CA LEU A 191 6.59 29.04 5.20
C LEU A 191 5.68 27.82 5.38
N LEU A 192 6.17 26.75 6.00
CA LEU A 192 5.38 25.53 6.25
C LEU A 192 4.15 25.81 7.10
N VAL A 193 4.30 26.56 8.20
CA VAL A 193 3.18 26.88 9.10
C VAL A 193 2.17 27.80 8.43
N GLU A 194 2.63 28.79 7.64
CA GLU A 194 1.75 29.70 6.88
C GLU A 194 1.01 28.97 5.76
N GLU A 195 1.68 28.06 5.05
CA GLU A 195 1.11 27.32 3.92
C GLU A 195 0.32 26.09 4.35
N GLY A 196 0.51 25.60 5.58
CA GLY A 196 -0.13 24.41 6.14
C GLY A 196 -1.62 24.34 5.86
N ARG A 197 -2.32 25.47 6.06
CA ARG A 197 -3.78 25.61 5.92
C ARG A 197 -4.21 26.31 4.64
N ARG A 198 -3.26 26.73 3.80
CA ARG A 198 -3.57 27.42 2.55
C ARG A 198 -4.14 26.43 1.55
N GLN A 199 -5.21 26.83 0.87
CA GLN A 199 -5.76 26.06 -0.24
C GLN A 199 -4.73 25.97 -1.37
N LEU A 200 -4.47 24.73 -1.79
CA LEU A 200 -3.57 24.40 -2.88
C LEU A 200 -4.33 24.41 -4.20
N GLU A 201 -3.68 24.91 -5.24
CA GLU A 201 -4.23 25.02 -6.58
C GLU A 201 -3.48 24.14 -7.58
N GLY A 202 -4.02 24.03 -8.79
CA GLY A 202 -3.39 23.30 -9.89
C GLY A 202 -3.24 21.81 -9.59
N ARG A 203 -2.03 21.29 -9.81
CA ARG A 203 -1.74 19.83 -9.73
C ARG A 203 -1.88 19.24 -8.32
N PHE A 204 -1.86 20.07 -7.28
CA PHE A 204 -1.95 19.64 -5.88
C PHE A 204 -3.31 19.92 -5.24
N LYS A 205 -4.32 20.32 -6.02
CA LYS A 205 -5.67 20.61 -5.50
C LYS A 205 -6.30 19.43 -4.74
N PHE A 206 -5.92 18.19 -5.07
CA PHE A 206 -6.44 17.00 -4.41
C PHE A 206 -6.00 16.88 -2.95
N TRP A 207 -4.86 17.48 -2.58
CA TRP A 207 -4.46 17.61 -1.18
C TRP A 207 -5.35 18.58 -0.42
N ARG A 208 -6.03 19.53 -1.09
CA ARG A 208 -6.71 20.70 -0.52
C ARG A 208 -5.76 21.62 0.25
N THR A 209 -5.10 21.13 1.29
CA THR A 209 -4.07 21.85 2.05
C THR A 209 -2.91 20.90 2.39
N ILE A 210 -1.76 21.43 2.85
CA ILE A 210 -0.65 20.58 3.32
C ILE A 210 -1.08 19.80 4.59
N ASP A 211 -1.83 20.43 5.49
CA ASP A 211 -2.32 19.80 6.71
C ASP A 211 -3.31 18.65 6.42
N ASP A 212 -4.16 18.79 5.39
CA ASP A 212 -5.04 17.72 4.93
C ASP A 212 -4.24 16.51 4.43
N ALA A 213 -3.19 16.74 3.64
CA ALA A 213 -2.32 15.68 3.16
C ALA A 213 -1.53 15.01 4.30
N LEU A 214 -1.04 15.79 5.28
CA LEU A 214 -0.33 15.27 6.45
C LEU A 214 -1.24 14.43 7.36
N ARG A 215 -2.52 14.79 7.51
CA ARG A 215 -3.49 13.97 8.24
C ARG A 215 -3.64 12.56 7.66
N CYS A 216 -3.47 12.40 6.35
CA CYS A 216 -3.52 11.09 5.69
C CYS A 216 -2.16 10.40 5.67
N PHE A 217 -1.13 11.11 5.21
CA PHE A 217 0.15 10.50 4.84
C PHE A 217 1.30 10.78 5.81
N GLY A 218 1.06 11.59 6.84
CA GLY A 218 2.08 12.03 7.80
C GLY A 218 2.78 10.91 8.55
N LYS A 219 2.10 9.77 8.76
CA LYS A 219 2.71 8.56 9.35
C LYS A 219 3.92 8.06 8.57
N LEU A 220 4.07 8.39 7.29
CA LEU A 220 5.25 8.04 6.48
C LEU A 220 6.53 8.75 6.94
N TYR A 221 6.42 9.87 7.65
CA TYR A 221 7.57 10.57 8.24
C TYR A 221 8.03 9.98 9.57
N GLN A 222 7.17 9.19 10.22
CA GLN A 222 7.48 8.63 11.53
C GLN A 222 8.46 7.46 11.41
N PRO A 223 9.41 7.31 12.35
CA PRO A 223 10.22 6.11 12.45
C PRO A 223 9.33 4.87 12.61
N VAL A 224 9.79 3.72 12.14
CA VAL A 224 9.07 2.45 12.32
C VAL A 224 9.54 1.75 13.59
N ALA A 225 8.65 1.59 14.57
CA ALA A 225 8.93 0.84 15.80
C ALA A 225 8.93 -0.67 15.56
N ARG A 226 7.95 -1.15 14.78
CA ARG A 226 7.68 -2.57 14.56
C ARG A 226 7.18 -2.85 13.16
N ARG A 227 7.51 -4.06 12.69
CA ARG A 227 7.00 -4.67 11.46
C ARG A 227 6.21 -5.91 11.86
N LEU A 228 4.91 -5.89 11.59
CA LEU A 228 3.98 -6.94 11.98
C LEU A 228 3.55 -7.71 10.73
N ALA A 229 3.73 -9.03 10.75
CA ALA A 229 3.32 -9.91 9.67
C ALA A 229 3.01 -11.30 10.25
N LEU A 230 2.05 -11.98 9.62
CA LEU A 230 1.61 -13.32 9.96
C LEU A 230 1.75 -14.23 8.74
N THR A 231 1.82 -15.54 8.97
CA THR A 231 1.49 -16.51 7.92
C THR A 231 0.01 -16.82 8.04
N CYS A 232 -0.75 -16.60 6.97
CA CYS A 232 -2.20 -16.76 7.00
C CYS A 232 -2.61 -18.07 6.34
N ALA A 233 -3.50 -18.81 7.00
CA ALA A 233 -4.20 -19.93 6.39
C ALA A 233 -5.22 -19.42 5.35
N PRO A 234 -5.58 -20.23 4.33
CA PRO A 234 -6.64 -19.88 3.41
C PRO A 234 -7.96 -19.53 4.11
N GLY A 235 -8.68 -18.55 3.56
CA GLY A 235 -9.91 -18.00 4.12
C GLY A 235 -9.71 -17.03 5.28
N THR A 236 -8.49 -16.81 5.76
CA THR A 236 -8.20 -15.75 6.74
C THR A 236 -8.40 -14.38 6.09
N LEU A 237 -9.11 -13.48 6.77
CA LEU A 237 -9.27 -12.10 6.36
C LEU A 237 -8.35 -11.20 7.20
N LEU A 238 -7.62 -10.30 6.55
CA LEU A 238 -7.00 -9.16 7.19
C LEU A 238 -7.79 -7.90 6.84
N SER A 239 -8.17 -7.13 7.86
CA SER A 239 -8.89 -5.86 7.72
C SER A 239 -8.08 -4.75 8.38
N ALA A 240 -7.63 -3.76 7.59
CA ALA A 240 -6.85 -2.62 8.06
C ALA A 240 -7.54 -1.29 7.70
N GLY A 241 -7.25 -0.21 8.43
CA GLY A 241 -7.80 1.11 8.10
C GLY A 241 -7.10 1.71 6.87
N GLY A 242 -7.78 2.59 6.13
CA GLY A 242 -7.18 3.27 4.97
C GLY A 242 -5.85 3.98 5.29
N ASN A 243 -5.73 4.62 6.46
CA ASN A 243 -4.51 5.36 6.83
C ASN A 243 -3.41 4.50 7.49
N ASP A 244 -3.39 3.19 7.29
CA ASP A 244 -2.34 2.33 7.84
C ASP A 244 -1.16 2.16 6.89
N VAL A 245 0.05 2.28 7.44
CA VAL A 245 1.29 2.07 6.68
C VAL A 245 1.48 0.56 6.51
N HIS A 246 1.50 0.11 5.26
CA HIS A 246 1.57 -1.31 4.97
C HIS A 246 2.40 -1.61 3.71
N ALA A 247 2.67 -2.89 3.47
CA ALA A 247 3.32 -3.35 2.24
C ALA A 247 2.92 -4.79 1.91
N GLY A 248 2.85 -5.11 0.61
CA GLY A 248 2.94 -6.50 0.16
C GLY A 248 4.27 -7.14 0.59
N PRO A 249 4.26 -8.26 1.34
CA PRO A 249 5.49 -8.96 1.72
C PRO A 249 6.21 -9.54 0.49
N PRO A 250 7.55 -9.71 0.57
CA PRO A 250 8.25 -10.58 -0.37
C PRO A 250 7.74 -12.02 -0.23
N THR A 251 7.71 -12.75 -1.35
CA THR A 251 7.35 -14.17 -1.39
C THR A 251 8.41 -14.96 -2.13
N SER A 252 8.62 -16.21 -1.72
CA SER A 252 9.46 -17.17 -2.44
C SER A 252 8.64 -18.19 -3.25
N SER A 253 7.32 -18.15 -3.12
CA SER A 253 6.37 -19.08 -3.73
C SER A 253 5.22 -18.31 -4.38
N PRO A 254 4.46 -18.97 -5.28
CA PRO A 254 3.22 -18.42 -5.79
C PRO A 254 2.27 -18.02 -4.65
N ARG A 255 1.48 -16.98 -4.89
CA ARG A 255 0.56 -16.42 -3.91
C ARG A 255 -0.72 -15.94 -4.58
N MET A 256 -1.86 -16.18 -3.92
CA MET A 256 -3.14 -15.58 -4.30
C MET A 256 -3.91 -15.11 -3.07
N PHE A 257 -4.51 -13.93 -3.18
CA PHE A 257 -5.50 -13.42 -2.24
C PHE A 257 -6.53 -12.57 -2.96
N ALA A 258 -7.74 -12.47 -2.42
CA ALA A 258 -8.72 -11.49 -2.88
C ALA A 258 -8.53 -10.19 -2.09
N PHE A 259 -8.55 -9.06 -2.78
CA PHE A 259 -8.47 -7.72 -2.21
C PHE A 259 -9.78 -6.98 -2.46
N ALA A 260 -10.22 -6.19 -1.50
CA ALA A 260 -11.31 -5.24 -1.68
C ALA A 260 -11.14 -4.02 -0.77
N VAL A 261 -11.76 -2.91 -1.19
CA VAL A 261 -12.03 -1.77 -0.33
C VAL A 261 -13.37 -2.01 0.38
N GLY A 262 -13.35 -2.20 1.69
CA GLY A 262 -14.54 -2.33 2.51
C GLY A 262 -15.11 -0.95 2.85
N VAL A 263 -16.34 -0.67 2.41
CA VAL A 263 -17.00 0.62 2.63
C VAL A 263 -18.00 0.51 3.79
N PRO A 264 -17.90 1.37 4.82
CA PRO A 264 -18.85 1.38 5.94
C PRO A 264 -20.19 2.04 5.58
N GLU A 265 -21.24 1.74 6.35
CA GLU A 265 -22.61 2.26 6.16
C GLU A 265 -22.69 3.80 6.26
N ASP A 266 -21.91 4.39 7.17
CA ASP A 266 -21.87 5.84 7.45
C ASP A 266 -20.68 6.57 6.81
N ALA A 267 -20.17 6.11 5.66
CA ALA A 267 -18.95 6.68 5.06
C ALA A 267 -19.00 8.21 4.80
N GLY A 268 -20.21 8.79 4.68
CA GLY A 268 -20.43 10.23 4.50
C GLY A 268 -19.74 10.83 3.27
N ASP A 269 -19.76 12.16 3.15
CA ASP A 269 -19.01 12.91 2.11
C ASP A 269 -17.54 13.10 2.55
N ALA A 270 -16.85 12.02 2.90
CA ALA A 270 -15.46 12.12 3.35
C ALA A 270 -14.54 12.65 2.22
N PRO A 271 -13.50 13.42 2.55
CA PRO A 271 -12.75 14.20 1.57
C PRO A 271 -12.02 13.39 0.48
N PHE A 272 -11.90 12.07 0.67
CA PHE A 272 -11.25 11.10 -0.22
C PHE A 272 -12.21 10.01 -0.75
N THR A 273 -13.54 10.20 -0.64
CA THR A 273 -14.53 9.21 -1.12
C THR A 273 -14.71 9.20 -2.62
N ASP A 274 -14.31 10.27 -3.32
CA ASP A 274 -14.54 10.44 -4.76
C ASP A 274 -13.41 9.87 -5.63
N GLY A 275 -12.43 9.18 -5.05
CA GLY A 275 -11.32 8.56 -5.76
C GLY A 275 -11.33 7.05 -5.57
N ASP A 276 -10.97 6.31 -6.62
CA ASP A 276 -10.94 4.84 -6.72
C ASP A 276 -9.97 4.15 -5.73
N GLY A 277 -9.66 4.72 -4.56
CA GLY A 277 -8.70 4.17 -3.60
C GLY A 277 -7.26 4.05 -4.11
N GLU A 278 -6.97 4.55 -5.32
CA GLU A 278 -5.69 4.33 -6.00
C GLU A 278 -4.58 5.33 -5.64
N VAL A 279 -4.84 6.36 -4.83
CA VAL A 279 -3.76 7.28 -4.43
C VAL A 279 -2.93 6.64 -3.32
N GLN A 280 -1.79 6.10 -3.73
CA GLN A 280 -0.81 5.49 -2.84
C GLN A 280 0.40 6.42 -2.67
N TYR A 281 0.81 6.67 -1.42
CA TYR A 281 2.06 7.38 -1.14
C TYR A 281 3.02 6.50 -0.34
N ASN A 282 4.27 6.46 -0.80
CA ASN A 282 5.41 6.19 0.08
C ASN A 282 6.07 7.50 0.53
N ALA A 283 6.98 7.41 1.50
CA ALA A 283 7.62 8.57 2.11
C ALA A 283 8.35 9.46 1.09
N VAL A 284 9.07 8.86 0.13
CA VAL A 284 9.83 9.58 -0.90
C VAL A 284 8.92 10.38 -1.80
N LEU A 285 7.86 9.77 -2.33
CA LEU A 285 6.93 10.47 -3.22
C LEU A 285 6.16 11.57 -2.51
N PHE A 286 5.73 11.30 -1.27
CA PHE A 286 5.01 12.31 -0.50
C PHE A 286 5.90 13.51 -0.20
N HIS A 287 7.15 13.26 0.17
CA HIS A 287 8.12 14.32 0.41
C HIS A 287 8.50 15.09 -0.86
N LEU A 288 8.61 14.40 -2.00
CA LEU A 288 8.89 15.05 -3.29
C LEU A 288 7.77 16.00 -3.69
N ASP A 289 6.52 15.59 -3.53
CA ASP A 289 5.37 16.44 -3.83
C ASP A 289 5.29 17.63 -2.85
N LEU A 290 5.60 17.42 -1.56
CA LEU A 290 5.72 18.51 -0.58
C LEU A 290 6.82 19.50 -0.99
N CYS A 291 7.99 19.00 -1.40
CA CYS A 291 9.07 19.82 -1.92
C CYS A 291 8.57 20.67 -3.09
N CYS A 292 7.87 20.07 -4.05
CA CYS A 292 7.35 20.78 -5.21
C CYS A 292 6.37 21.90 -4.87
N VAL A 293 5.55 21.76 -3.82
CA VAL A 293 4.66 22.82 -3.32
C VAL A 293 5.47 24.00 -2.77
N LEU A 294 6.58 23.72 -2.08
CA LEU A 294 7.33 24.73 -1.33
C LEU A 294 8.50 25.35 -2.11
N PHE A 295 9.10 24.60 -3.05
CA PHE A 295 10.44 24.88 -3.59
C PHE A 295 10.57 26.26 -4.22
N GLY A 296 9.54 26.71 -4.95
CA GLY A 296 9.53 28.01 -5.62
C GLY A 296 9.50 29.22 -4.65
N ARG A 297 9.24 28.97 -3.37
CA ARG A 297 9.12 29.98 -2.31
C ARG A 297 10.16 29.83 -1.20
N CYS A 298 10.91 28.73 -1.21
CA CYS A 298 12.03 28.50 -0.31
C CYS A 298 13.26 29.32 -0.70
N ASP A 299 14.02 29.78 0.29
CA ASP A 299 15.40 30.19 0.09
C ASP A 299 16.31 28.95 -0.15
N ASP A 300 17.55 29.17 -0.56
CA ASP A 300 18.44 28.07 -0.95
C ASP A 300 18.83 27.18 0.24
N VAL A 301 18.88 27.74 1.45
CA VAL A 301 19.13 26.98 2.69
C VAL A 301 17.97 26.03 2.97
N SER A 302 16.73 26.50 2.82
CA SER A 302 15.51 25.71 3.00
C SER A 302 15.37 24.63 1.92
N LYS A 303 15.73 24.93 0.67
CA LYS A 303 15.77 23.93 -0.40
C LYS A 303 16.78 22.82 -0.10
N LEU A 304 17.98 23.19 0.32
CA LEU A 304 19.02 22.21 0.67
C LEU A 304 18.59 21.34 1.86
N PHE A 305 17.93 21.92 2.86
CA PHE A 305 17.35 21.15 3.97
C PHE A 305 16.35 20.10 3.46
N LEU A 306 15.38 20.49 2.63
CA LEU A 306 14.38 19.59 2.06
C LEU A 306 15.03 18.48 1.22
N LEU A 307 16.01 18.83 0.37
CA LEU A 307 16.72 17.84 -0.44
C LEU A 307 17.50 16.84 0.43
N ARG A 308 18.12 17.27 1.52
CA ARG A 308 18.78 16.34 2.46
C ARG A 308 17.80 15.35 3.08
N ARG A 309 16.60 15.82 3.47
CA ARG A 309 15.54 14.94 3.98
C ARG A 309 15.12 13.91 2.94
N LEU A 310 15.01 14.32 1.67
CA LEU A 310 14.70 13.41 0.56
C LEU A 310 15.77 12.32 0.40
N VAL A 311 17.06 12.70 0.48
CA VAL A 311 18.17 11.74 0.38
C VAL A 311 18.11 10.68 1.49
N GLU A 312 17.83 11.08 2.73
CA GLU A 312 17.68 10.14 3.84
C GLU A 312 16.57 9.12 3.56
N MET A 313 15.42 9.59 3.08
CA MET A 313 14.29 8.70 2.76
C MET A 313 14.59 7.73 1.62
N VAL A 314 15.25 8.21 0.56
CA VAL A 314 15.68 7.37 -0.56
C VAL A 314 16.73 6.35 -0.10
N SER A 315 17.57 6.72 0.87
CA SER A 315 18.58 5.81 1.45
C SER A 315 17.96 4.67 2.27
N GLU A 316 16.79 4.89 2.88
CA GLU A 316 16.06 3.81 3.58
C GLU A 316 15.56 2.73 2.62
N HIS A 317 15.24 3.09 1.37
CA HIS A 317 14.75 2.17 0.36
C HIS A 317 15.22 2.53 -1.05
N PRO A 318 16.47 2.20 -1.43
CA PRO A 318 17.05 2.65 -2.70
C PRO A 318 16.52 1.83 -3.90
N ASP A 319 15.29 2.12 -4.33
CA ASP A 319 14.61 1.42 -5.44
C ASP A 319 14.16 2.41 -6.53
N ALA A 320 15.09 2.71 -7.44
CA ALA A 320 14.86 3.61 -8.57
C ALA A 320 13.73 3.12 -9.50
N GLU A 321 13.61 1.80 -9.68
CA GLU A 321 12.63 1.22 -10.58
C GLU A 321 11.21 1.42 -10.05
N SER A 322 10.97 1.13 -8.77
CA SER A 322 9.69 1.37 -8.12
C SER A 322 9.29 2.84 -8.17
N TYR A 323 10.23 3.77 -7.91
CA TYR A 323 9.94 5.21 -8.02
C TYR A 323 9.58 5.63 -9.44
N SER A 324 10.31 5.12 -10.44
CA SER A 324 10.02 5.42 -11.85
C SER A 324 8.62 4.95 -12.24
N ARG A 325 8.23 3.73 -11.86
CA ARG A 325 6.90 3.17 -12.14
C ARG A 325 5.78 4.00 -11.49
N GLN A 326 5.99 4.51 -10.27
CA GLN A 326 4.98 5.30 -9.55
C GLN A 326 4.85 6.76 -10.04
N LEU A 327 5.95 7.35 -10.50
CA LEU A 327 5.93 8.72 -11.00
C LEU A 327 5.20 8.83 -12.35
N GLY A 328 5.29 7.78 -13.18
CA GLY A 328 4.70 7.70 -14.51
C GLY A 328 5.35 8.65 -15.51
N ASP A 329 4.91 8.56 -16.77
CA ASP A 329 5.51 9.31 -17.88
C ASP A 329 5.39 10.84 -17.73
N SER A 330 4.35 11.31 -17.04
CA SER A 330 4.12 12.73 -16.80
C SER A 330 5.17 13.39 -15.90
N ARG A 331 5.97 12.57 -15.19
CA ARG A 331 7.05 13.00 -14.29
C ARG A 331 8.37 12.32 -14.63
N ALA A 332 8.60 11.97 -15.91
CA ALA A 332 9.79 11.27 -16.38
C ALA A 332 11.12 11.95 -15.99
N ASP A 333 11.18 13.28 -16.02
CA ASP A 333 12.37 14.03 -15.60
C ASP A 333 12.70 13.81 -14.11
N LEU A 334 11.68 13.76 -13.26
CA LEU A 334 11.84 13.48 -11.83
C LEU A 334 12.26 12.01 -11.61
N ALA A 335 11.70 11.08 -12.38
CA ALA A 335 12.10 9.68 -12.33
C ALA A 335 13.58 9.50 -12.70
N GLY A 336 14.03 10.13 -13.80
CA GLY A 336 15.43 10.12 -14.22
C GLY A 336 16.38 10.83 -13.24
N TRP A 337 15.89 11.84 -12.51
CA TRP A 337 16.66 12.45 -11.42
C TRP A 337 16.76 11.53 -10.19
N LEU A 338 15.66 10.90 -9.75
CA LEU A 338 15.67 9.95 -8.64
C LEU A 338 16.55 8.73 -8.92
N ALA A 339 16.53 8.20 -10.14
CA ALA A 339 17.39 7.10 -10.53
C ALA A 339 18.89 7.45 -10.36
N ARG A 340 19.28 8.64 -10.85
CA ARG A 340 20.65 9.15 -10.65
C ARG A 340 20.99 9.40 -9.19
N LEU A 341 20.02 9.86 -8.39
CA LEU A 341 20.21 10.02 -6.95
C LEU A 341 20.48 8.67 -6.27
N VAL A 342 19.68 7.64 -6.59
CA VAL A 342 19.87 6.27 -6.08
C VAL A 342 21.25 5.72 -6.46
N GLU A 343 21.67 5.88 -7.71
CA GLU A 343 23.00 5.48 -8.19
C GLU A 343 24.14 6.21 -7.46
N ALA A 344 23.92 7.48 -7.12
CA ALA A 344 24.90 8.32 -6.46
C ALA A 344 24.89 8.23 -4.93
N LEU A 345 23.94 7.52 -4.31
CA LEU A 345 23.88 7.35 -2.85
C LEU A 345 25.23 6.98 -2.19
N PRO A 346 26.08 6.11 -2.78
CA PRO A 346 27.40 5.81 -2.22
C PRO A 346 28.33 7.02 -2.09
N ASN A 347 28.07 8.09 -2.85
CA ASN A 347 28.88 9.32 -2.91
C ASN A 347 28.02 10.59 -2.70
N VAL A 348 26.87 10.48 -2.01
CA VAL A 348 25.83 11.53 -2.05
C VAL A 348 26.25 12.88 -1.49
N ASP A 349 27.23 12.90 -0.58
CA ASP A 349 27.86 14.13 -0.07
C ASP A 349 28.51 14.98 -1.17
N ASP A 350 28.90 14.37 -2.29
CA ASP A 350 29.45 15.08 -3.45
C ASP A 350 28.37 15.56 -4.43
N VAL A 351 27.15 15.00 -4.38
CA VAL A 351 26.00 15.41 -5.21
C VAL A 351 25.20 16.55 -4.57
N LEU A 352 25.22 16.64 -3.24
CA LEU A 352 24.54 17.70 -2.48
C LEU A 352 25.37 18.99 -2.34
N ARG A 353 26.61 19.02 -2.85
CA ARG A 353 27.53 20.17 -2.85
C ARG A 353 27.45 20.96 -4.15
#